data_AF-M4NGN2-F1
#
_entry.id   AF-M4NGN2-F1
#
_cell.length_a   1.000
_cell.length_b   1.000
_cell.length_c   1.000
_cell.angle_alpha   90.00
_cell.angle_beta   90.00
_cell.angle_gamma   90.00
#
_symmetry.space_group_name_H-M   'P 1'
#
loop_
_entity.id
_entity.type
_entity.pdbx_description
1 polymer ?
#
loop_
_entity_poly.entity_id
_entity_poly.type
_entity_poly.pdbx_seq_one_letter_code
_entity_poly.pdbx_strand_id
1 'polypeptide(L)'
;MLKFWKKKPAETGPADKEEKHAVVVTTADAVAPESGDGPLHEALAEIAAPAETQLETERFAVPAGDDVAETATPARRSWRERLSGSAFARSLGSLFVRHPKLDDDLLDELETALIGADVGIEASTELVESLRKRMHKREFADAPTLLAALREALLVLLRPVEQPLQVAGRQPFVVLVVGINGAGKTTTIGKLARRWSDEKRAVMLAAGDTFRAAAVEQLKTWGERNAVPVISQGQDADAASVIFDALQAARSRGADVLIADTAGRLHTQGGLMDELGKIARVLKKLDADAPHEVLMVIDGTTGQNAVSQVRQFRQIVGVTGLVVTKLDGTAKGGVVFALAREFGLPIRFVGLGESATDLRVFEAAAFVDGLLPASLGGEAPGHD
;
A
#
# COMPACT_ATOMS: atom_id res chain seq x y z
N MET A 1 34.41 -80.31 44.83
CA MET A 1 33.73 -81.62 44.75
C MET A 1 32.23 -81.39 44.66
N LEU A 2 31.60 -82.00 43.64
CA LEU A 2 30.19 -82.46 43.48
C LEU A 2 29.03 -81.50 43.88
N LYS A 3 28.26 -80.89 42.95
CA LYS A 3 27.13 -81.39 42.09
C LYS A 3 25.85 -81.81 42.83
N PHE A 4 24.72 -81.65 42.12
CA PHE A 4 23.34 -82.20 42.30
C PHE A 4 22.33 -81.26 43.00
N TRP A 5 21.07 -81.05 42.58
CA TRP A 5 20.21 -81.62 41.53
C TRP A 5 18.98 -80.70 41.30
N LYS A 6 18.41 -80.71 40.08
CA LYS A 6 17.09 -80.18 39.67
C LYS A 6 15.90 -80.93 40.29
N LYS A 7 14.75 -80.27 40.46
CA LYS A 7 13.42 -80.86 40.20
C LYS A 7 12.33 -79.80 39.92
N LYS A 8 11.61 -79.98 38.79
CA LYS A 8 10.27 -79.47 38.42
C LYS A 8 9.28 -80.64 38.67
N PRO A 9 7.94 -80.50 38.79
CA PRO A 9 6.99 -80.17 37.67
C PRO A 9 5.73 -79.34 38.09
N ALA A 10 5.04 -78.63 37.17
CA ALA A 10 3.69 -78.85 36.56
C ALA A 10 2.49 -78.74 37.56
N GLU A 11 1.35 -78.08 37.33
CA GLU A 11 0.41 -78.11 36.18
C GLU A 11 -0.72 -77.03 36.30
N THR A 12 -1.16 -76.49 35.13
CA THR A 12 -2.49 -76.02 34.65
C THR A 12 -3.59 -75.34 35.51
N GLY A 13 -3.91 -74.07 35.15
CA GLY A 13 -5.21 -73.44 34.73
C GLY A 13 -6.55 -73.65 35.50
N PRO A 14 -7.65 -72.92 35.18
CA PRO A 14 -7.88 -71.92 34.12
C PRO A 14 -8.50 -70.58 34.60
N ALA A 15 -8.89 -69.74 33.64
CA ALA A 15 -9.34 -68.36 33.72
C ALA A 15 -10.84 -68.16 34.07
N ASP A 16 -11.20 -66.98 34.59
CA ASP A 16 -12.38 -66.23 34.12
C ASP A 16 -12.33 -64.73 34.48
N LYS A 17 -13.03 -63.92 33.67
CA LYS A 17 -13.08 -62.45 33.63
C LYS A 17 -14.11 -61.87 34.61
N GLU A 18 -13.93 -60.62 35.08
CA GLU A 18 -14.89 -59.51 34.91
C GLU A 18 -14.53 -58.20 35.69
N GLU A 19 -14.69 -57.11 34.94
CA GLU A 19 -14.88 -55.67 35.16
C GLU A 19 -15.16 -54.97 36.53
N LYS A 20 -14.62 -53.72 36.59
CA LYS A 20 -15.21 -52.40 36.97
C LYS A 20 -14.90 -51.68 38.31
N HIS A 21 -14.31 -50.48 38.12
CA HIS A 21 -14.47 -49.15 38.75
C HIS A 21 -14.20 -48.84 40.25
N ALA A 22 -13.39 -47.78 40.44
CA ALA A 22 -13.43 -46.64 41.40
C ALA A 22 -12.09 -46.48 42.16
N VAL A 23 -11.52 -45.33 42.59
CA VAL A 23 -11.75 -43.87 42.54
C VAL A 23 -10.45 -43.21 43.10
N VAL A 24 -9.99 -42.10 42.50
CA VAL A 24 -9.24 -40.92 43.04
C VAL A 24 -8.09 -41.06 44.06
N VAL A 25 -6.91 -40.53 43.70
CA VAL A 25 -5.99 -39.77 44.59
C VAL A 25 -5.39 -38.58 43.82
N THR A 26 -5.27 -37.44 44.49
CA THR A 26 -4.89 -36.09 44.03
C THR A 26 -3.40 -35.73 44.23
N THR A 27 -2.99 -34.62 43.60
CA THR A 27 -1.75 -33.78 43.75
C THR A 27 -0.49 -34.25 42.99
N ALA A 28 0.32 -33.43 42.31
CA ALA A 28 0.56 -31.98 42.39
C ALA A 28 1.05 -31.35 41.06
N ASP A 29 0.88 -30.02 41.03
CA ASP A 29 1.29 -28.92 40.14
C ASP A 29 2.41 -29.07 39.08
N ALA A 30 2.13 -28.53 37.89
CA ALA A 30 3.10 -27.80 37.07
C ALA A 30 2.42 -26.56 36.46
N VAL A 31 2.96 -25.39 36.82
CA VAL A 31 2.50 -24.03 36.51
C VAL A 31 2.70 -23.70 35.03
N ALA A 32 1.64 -23.23 34.36
CA ALA A 32 1.71 -22.53 33.09
C ALA A 32 1.67 -21.00 33.34
N PRO A 33 2.43 -20.16 32.61
CA PRO A 33 2.26 -18.72 32.71
C PRO A 33 1.05 -18.28 31.86
N GLU A 34 0.12 -17.58 32.49
CA GLU A 34 -0.93 -16.83 31.81
C GLU A 34 -0.30 -15.61 31.11
N SER A 35 -0.41 -15.57 29.77
CA SER A 35 -0.22 -14.34 29.01
C SER A 35 -1.58 -13.65 28.84
N GLY A 36 -1.75 -12.53 29.53
CA GLY A 36 -2.93 -11.67 29.39
C GLY A 36 -2.94 -10.97 28.04
N ASP A 37 -3.94 -11.29 27.22
CA ASP A 37 -4.30 -10.56 25.98
C ASP A 37 -5.83 -10.51 25.80
N GLY A 38 -6.55 -10.27 26.91
CA GLY A 38 -7.99 -10.06 26.90
C GLY A 38 -8.47 -8.82 26.10
N PRO A 39 -7.79 -7.64 26.19
CA PRO A 39 -8.32 -6.43 25.55
C PRO A 39 -8.15 -6.41 24.02
N LEU A 40 -7.18 -7.16 23.49
CA LEU A 40 -6.94 -7.23 22.04
C LEU A 40 -7.96 -8.15 21.34
N HIS A 41 -8.41 -9.22 22.00
CA HIS A 41 -9.40 -10.14 21.42
C HIS A 41 -10.81 -9.55 21.33
N GLU A 42 -11.20 -8.67 22.25
CA GLU A 42 -12.53 -8.05 22.23
C GLU A 42 -12.68 -6.97 21.15
N ALA A 43 -11.61 -6.23 20.84
CA ALA A 43 -11.60 -5.31 19.70
C ALA A 43 -11.57 -6.02 18.33
N LEU A 44 -11.33 -7.35 18.31
CA LEU A 44 -11.22 -8.18 17.10
C LEU A 44 -12.55 -8.79 16.63
N ALA A 45 -13.63 -8.70 17.42
CA ALA A 45 -14.90 -9.35 17.11
C ALA A 45 -15.92 -8.46 16.36
N GLU A 46 -15.71 -7.13 16.32
CA GLU A 46 -16.74 -6.18 15.85
C GLU A 46 -16.63 -5.75 14.39
N ILE A 47 -15.66 -6.29 13.63
CA ILE A 47 -15.54 -5.99 12.20
C ILE A 47 -16.43 -6.97 11.42
N ALA A 48 -17.62 -6.52 11.05
CA ALA A 48 -18.54 -7.26 10.19
C ALA A 48 -17.82 -7.74 8.92
N ALA A 49 -17.87 -9.06 8.71
CA ALA A 49 -17.38 -9.71 7.50
C ALA A 49 -18.10 -9.15 6.25
N PRO A 50 -17.38 -8.70 5.21
CA PRO A 50 -18.00 -8.46 3.92
C PRO A 50 -18.45 -9.80 3.34
N ALA A 51 -19.66 -9.83 2.81
CA ALA A 51 -20.26 -10.99 2.15
C ALA A 51 -19.33 -11.61 1.10
N GLU A 52 -19.38 -12.95 1.02
CA GLU A 52 -18.70 -13.80 0.05
C GLU A 52 -18.74 -13.19 -1.36
N THR A 53 -17.64 -12.55 -1.77
CA THR A 53 -17.51 -12.03 -3.13
C THR A 53 -17.06 -13.17 -4.01
N GLN A 54 -17.98 -13.62 -4.86
CA GLN A 54 -17.75 -14.57 -5.93
C GLN A 54 -16.52 -14.17 -6.73
N LEU A 55 -15.78 -15.17 -7.25
CA LEU A 55 -14.61 -15.01 -8.12
C LEU A 55 -14.93 -14.07 -9.30
N GLU A 56 -14.74 -12.77 -9.12
CA GLU A 56 -14.72 -11.82 -10.22
C GLU A 56 -13.44 -12.09 -11.00
N THR A 57 -13.62 -12.71 -12.15
CA THR A 57 -12.66 -12.65 -13.24
C THR A 57 -12.64 -11.20 -13.69
N GLU A 58 -11.89 -10.34 -12.98
CA GLU A 58 -11.55 -9.01 -13.47
C GLU A 58 -10.96 -9.22 -14.86
N ARG A 59 -11.70 -8.81 -15.89
CA ARG A 59 -11.20 -8.76 -17.26
C ARG A 59 -10.05 -7.77 -17.26
N PHE A 60 -8.85 -8.28 -17.09
CA PHE A 60 -7.63 -7.52 -17.28
C PHE A 60 -7.51 -7.22 -18.78
N ALA A 61 -8.06 -6.07 -19.19
CA ALA A 61 -7.59 -5.40 -20.37
C ALA A 61 -6.35 -4.62 -19.92
N VAL A 62 -5.16 -5.06 -20.31
CA VAL A 62 -4.03 -4.12 -20.43
C VAL A 62 -4.60 -2.95 -21.26
N PRO A 63 -4.53 -1.68 -20.80
CA PRO A 63 -4.97 -0.58 -21.64
C PRO A 63 -4.21 -0.68 -22.98
N ALA A 64 -4.95 -0.94 -24.06
CA ALA A 64 -4.44 -0.85 -25.41
C ALA A 64 -3.91 0.59 -25.54
N GLY A 65 -2.59 0.71 -25.61
CA GLY A 65 -1.94 1.98 -25.87
C GLY A 65 -1.32 1.87 -27.23
N ASP A 66 -1.92 2.61 -28.16
CA ASP A 66 -1.45 3.06 -29.47
C ASP A 66 -0.33 2.20 -30.07
N ASP A 67 -0.75 1.22 -30.89
CA ASP A 67 0.11 0.70 -31.95
C ASP A 67 0.62 1.88 -32.79
N VAL A 68 1.92 1.83 -33.09
CA VAL A 68 2.68 2.90 -33.73
C VAL A 68 2.08 3.25 -35.10
N ALA A 69 1.24 4.28 -35.11
CA ALA A 69 1.14 5.23 -36.20
C ALA A 69 1.73 6.55 -35.68
N GLU A 70 2.71 7.09 -36.41
CA GLU A 70 3.28 8.43 -36.18
C GLU A 70 2.21 9.52 -36.29
N THR A 71 1.39 9.68 -35.25
CA THR A 71 0.50 10.84 -35.08
C THR A 71 0.34 11.13 -33.60
N ALA A 72 0.96 12.25 -33.18
CA ALA A 72 0.78 12.97 -31.92
C ALA A 72 0.91 12.14 -30.62
N THR A 73 2.03 12.33 -29.91
CA THR A 73 2.12 12.07 -28.46
C THR A 73 0.86 12.61 -27.76
N PRO A 74 0.06 11.78 -27.06
CA PRO A 74 -1.09 12.30 -26.32
C PRO A 74 -0.57 13.36 -25.35
N ALA A 75 -1.08 14.58 -25.46
CA ALA A 75 -0.68 15.70 -24.61
C ALA A 75 -0.77 15.25 -23.14
N ARG A 76 0.34 15.38 -22.40
CA ARG A 76 0.38 15.06 -20.97
C ARG A 76 -0.59 15.99 -20.26
N ARG A 77 -1.83 15.54 -20.03
CA ARG A 77 -2.84 16.27 -19.26
C ARG A 77 -2.25 16.76 -17.95
N SER A 78 -2.53 18.00 -17.60
CA SER A 78 -1.99 18.62 -16.40
C SER A 78 -2.50 17.92 -15.13
N TRP A 79 -1.75 18.01 -14.03
CA TRP A 79 -2.18 17.50 -12.72
C TRP A 79 -3.57 18.02 -12.34
N ARG A 80 -3.81 19.30 -12.64
CA ARG A 80 -5.08 19.97 -12.39
C ARG A 80 -6.21 19.33 -13.17
N GLU A 81 -6.07 19.09 -14.48
CA GLU A 81 -7.12 18.43 -15.29
C GLU A 81 -7.53 17.06 -14.72
N ARG A 82 -6.60 16.33 -14.11
CA ARG A 82 -6.87 14.98 -13.57
C ARG A 82 -7.48 15.04 -12.16
N LEU A 83 -7.01 15.96 -11.31
CA LEU A 83 -7.45 16.04 -9.92
C LEU A 83 -8.66 16.95 -9.72
N SER A 84 -8.88 17.97 -10.55
CA SER A 84 -10.04 18.88 -10.43
C SER A 84 -11.36 18.15 -10.67
N GLY A 85 -11.32 17.03 -11.40
CA GLY A 85 -12.44 16.12 -11.60
C GLY A 85 -12.68 15.15 -10.43
N SER A 86 -11.85 15.16 -9.38
CA SER A 86 -12.09 14.33 -8.20
C SER A 86 -13.26 14.88 -7.38
N ALA A 87 -13.97 14.00 -6.66
CA ALA A 87 -15.07 14.44 -5.79
C ALA A 87 -14.57 15.32 -4.63
N PHE A 88 -13.34 15.11 -4.16
CA PHE A 88 -12.71 15.97 -3.16
C PHE A 88 -12.49 17.40 -3.69
N ALA A 89 -11.88 17.54 -4.87
CA ALA A 89 -11.64 18.85 -5.47
C ALA A 89 -12.95 19.60 -5.75
N ARG A 90 -14.00 18.89 -6.21
CA ARG A 90 -15.34 19.49 -6.37
C ARG A 90 -15.93 19.97 -5.05
N SER A 91 -15.80 19.20 -3.97
CA SER A 91 -16.30 19.57 -2.65
C SER A 91 -15.62 20.84 -2.15
N LEU A 92 -14.28 20.90 -2.18
CA LEU A 92 -13.54 22.10 -1.80
C LEU A 92 -13.87 23.28 -2.71
N GLY A 93 -13.89 23.07 -4.03
CA GLY A 93 -14.21 24.12 -4.99
C GLY A 93 -15.57 24.77 -4.73
N SER A 94 -16.59 23.97 -4.37
CA SER A 94 -17.96 24.47 -4.17
C SER A 94 -18.11 25.51 -3.06
N LEU A 95 -17.28 25.41 -2.00
CA LEU A 95 -17.24 26.38 -0.88
C LEU A 95 -16.85 27.79 -1.34
N PHE A 96 -16.11 27.86 -2.45
CA PHE A 96 -15.42 29.05 -2.92
C PHE A 96 -16.05 29.68 -4.18
N VAL A 97 -17.05 29.02 -4.79
CA VAL A 97 -17.69 29.47 -6.05
C VAL A 97 -18.60 30.69 -5.88
N ARG A 98 -19.23 30.88 -4.71
CA ARG A 98 -20.26 31.92 -4.50
C ARG A 98 -19.79 33.18 -3.76
N HIS A 99 -18.50 33.51 -3.80
CA HIS A 99 -17.90 34.57 -2.97
C HIS A 99 -18.36 34.44 -1.51
N PRO A 100 -17.94 33.38 -0.81
CA PRO A 100 -18.42 33.11 0.53
C PRO A 100 -18.09 34.27 1.47
N LYS A 101 -18.97 34.51 2.43
CA LYS A 101 -18.65 35.40 3.56
C LYS A 101 -17.52 34.75 4.35
N LEU A 102 -16.56 35.56 4.79
CA LEU A 102 -15.49 35.10 5.66
C LEU A 102 -16.02 35.11 7.10
N ASP A 103 -16.71 34.04 7.46
CA ASP A 103 -17.27 33.81 8.78
C ASP A 103 -16.92 32.40 9.30
N ASP A 104 -17.31 32.13 10.54
CA ASP A 104 -17.07 30.85 11.20
C ASP A 104 -17.80 29.70 10.49
N ASP A 105 -18.98 29.96 9.90
CA ASP A 105 -19.75 28.96 9.15
C ASP A 105 -18.97 28.42 7.94
N LEU A 106 -18.28 29.29 7.18
CA LEU A 106 -17.40 28.87 6.09
C LEU A 106 -16.27 27.93 6.57
N LEU A 107 -15.69 28.22 7.74
CA LEU A 107 -14.61 27.42 8.31
C LEU A 107 -15.11 26.06 8.81
N ASP A 108 -16.32 26.00 9.37
CA ASP A 108 -16.96 24.75 9.78
C ASP A 108 -17.30 23.87 8.57
N GLU A 109 -17.78 24.46 7.47
CA GLU A 109 -17.99 23.77 6.20
C GLU A 109 -16.67 23.24 5.60
N LEU A 110 -15.61 24.03 5.67
CA LEU A 110 -14.26 23.62 5.25
C LEU A 110 -13.75 22.45 6.08
N GLU A 111 -13.90 22.49 7.40
CA GLU A 111 -13.51 21.37 8.29
C GLU A 111 -14.26 20.10 7.93
N THR A 112 -15.58 20.23 7.74
CA THR A 112 -16.45 19.11 7.34
C THR A 112 -16.00 18.51 6.00
N ALA A 113 -15.65 19.35 5.01
CA ALA A 113 -15.17 18.90 3.72
C ALA A 113 -13.81 18.17 3.81
N LEU A 114 -12.87 18.67 4.63
CA LEU A 114 -11.56 18.04 4.84
C LEU A 114 -11.69 16.69 5.55
N ILE A 115 -12.51 16.60 6.61
CA ILE A 115 -12.77 15.36 7.32
C ILE A 115 -13.46 14.35 6.41
N GLY A 116 -14.51 14.78 5.68
CA GLY A 116 -15.24 13.95 4.74
C GLY A 116 -14.37 13.40 3.60
N ALA A 117 -13.27 14.09 3.28
CA ALA A 117 -12.29 13.66 2.30
C ALA A 117 -11.16 12.77 2.85
N ASP A 118 -11.24 12.34 4.11
CA ASP A 118 -10.22 11.52 4.79
C ASP A 118 -8.86 12.24 5.02
N VAL A 119 -8.83 13.58 5.14
CA VAL A 119 -7.63 14.32 5.60
C VAL A 119 -7.25 13.95 7.05
N GLY A 120 -8.23 13.49 7.83
CA GLY A 120 -8.09 13.13 9.23
C GLY A 120 -8.58 14.25 10.14
N ILE A 121 -9.20 13.86 11.27
CA ILE A 121 -9.85 14.79 12.21
C ILE A 121 -8.83 15.80 12.75
N GLU A 122 -7.76 15.30 13.37
CA GLU A 122 -6.78 16.20 14.01
C GLU A 122 -6.13 17.18 13.02
N ALA A 123 -5.77 16.72 11.82
CA ALA A 123 -5.16 17.55 10.80
C ALA A 123 -6.12 18.62 10.27
N SER A 124 -7.39 18.26 10.09
CA SER A 124 -8.44 19.17 9.65
C SER A 124 -8.72 20.23 10.71
N THR A 125 -8.92 19.81 11.96
CA THR A 125 -9.19 20.71 13.09
C THR A 125 -8.03 21.66 13.33
N GLU A 126 -6.79 21.19 13.36
CA GLU A 126 -5.63 22.05 13.56
C GLU A 126 -5.46 23.08 12.45
N LEU A 127 -5.66 22.66 11.20
CA LEU A 127 -5.60 23.54 10.04
C LEU A 127 -6.68 24.62 10.11
N VAL A 128 -7.93 24.22 10.35
CA VAL A 128 -9.08 25.14 10.38
C VAL A 128 -8.98 26.09 11.57
N GLU A 129 -8.59 25.62 12.74
CA GLU A 129 -8.37 26.49 13.91
C GLU A 129 -7.25 27.52 13.69
N SER A 130 -6.21 27.15 12.94
CA SER A 130 -5.17 28.09 12.52
C SER A 130 -5.74 29.18 11.61
N LEU A 131 -6.58 28.81 10.63
CA LEU A 131 -7.28 29.76 9.76
C LEU A 131 -8.26 30.64 10.56
N ARG A 132 -9.05 30.06 11.48
CA ARG A 132 -10.01 30.77 12.35
C ARG A 132 -9.33 31.87 13.16
N LYS A 133 -8.20 31.55 13.80
CA LYS A 133 -7.40 32.53 14.57
C LYS A 133 -6.91 33.69 13.71
N ARG A 134 -6.47 33.43 12.48
CA ARG A 134 -6.00 34.45 11.53
C ARG A 134 -7.16 35.30 10.98
N MET A 135 -8.32 34.69 10.75
CA MET A 135 -9.55 35.36 10.33
C MET A 135 -10.04 36.35 11.40
N HIS A 136 -10.12 35.93 12.68
CA HIS A 136 -10.52 36.83 13.77
C HIS A 136 -9.55 38.00 13.99
N LYS A 137 -8.26 37.81 13.66
CA LYS A 137 -7.26 38.88 13.63
C LYS A 137 -7.35 39.80 12.41
N ARG A 138 -8.32 39.56 11.52
CA ARG A 138 -8.53 40.30 10.26
C ARG A 138 -7.32 40.24 9.32
N GLU A 139 -6.62 39.10 9.30
CA GLU A 139 -5.47 38.89 8.40
C GLU A 139 -5.90 38.60 6.94
N PHE A 140 -7.18 38.28 6.71
CA PHE A 140 -7.73 38.01 5.38
C PHE A 140 -8.57 39.19 4.92
N ALA A 141 -8.16 39.81 3.80
CA ALA A 141 -8.91 40.89 3.17
C ALA A 141 -10.15 40.35 2.43
N ASP A 142 -10.04 39.15 1.87
CA ASP A 142 -11.02 38.55 0.98
C ASP A 142 -10.85 37.01 0.89
N ALA A 143 -11.79 36.35 0.21
CA ALA A 143 -11.77 34.91 -0.02
C ALA A 143 -10.51 34.41 -0.78
N PRO A 144 -9.96 35.13 -1.77
CA PRO A 144 -8.68 34.75 -2.40
C PRO A 144 -7.54 34.65 -1.39
N THR A 145 -7.45 35.60 -0.44
CA THR A 145 -6.41 35.58 0.59
C THR A 145 -6.57 34.39 1.53
N LEU A 146 -7.81 34.03 1.90
CA LEU A 146 -8.10 32.82 2.67
C LEU A 146 -7.74 31.54 1.90
N LEU A 147 -8.08 31.46 0.61
CA LEU A 147 -7.74 30.32 -0.24
C LEU A 147 -6.23 30.12 -0.37
N ALA A 148 -5.48 31.22 -0.54
CA ALA A 148 -4.01 31.17 -0.55
C ALA A 148 -3.44 30.70 0.80
N ALA A 149 -4.04 31.12 1.91
CA ALA A 149 -3.65 30.66 3.24
C ALA A 149 -3.94 29.16 3.46
N LEU A 150 -5.10 28.67 3.01
CA LEU A 150 -5.45 27.25 3.01
C LEU A 150 -4.44 26.44 2.17
N ARG A 151 -4.12 26.92 0.97
CA ARG A 151 -3.11 26.31 0.09
C ARG A 151 -1.78 26.13 0.81
N GLU A 152 -1.25 27.20 1.41
CA GLU A 152 0.03 27.11 2.11
C GLU A 152 -0.04 26.17 3.33
N ALA A 153 -1.16 26.17 4.08
CA ALA A 153 -1.34 25.24 5.19
C ALA A 153 -1.31 23.77 4.73
N LEU A 154 -1.99 23.45 3.62
CA LEU A 154 -1.95 22.11 3.03
C LEU A 154 -0.56 21.74 2.52
N LEU A 155 0.19 22.69 1.93
CA LEU A 155 1.55 22.44 1.47
C LEU A 155 2.52 22.15 2.62
N VAL A 156 2.36 22.82 3.76
CA VAL A 156 3.19 22.56 4.95
C VAL A 156 3.07 21.10 5.40
N LEU A 157 1.89 20.49 5.29
CA LEU A 157 1.68 19.08 5.63
C LEU A 157 2.39 18.11 4.66
N LEU A 158 2.52 18.47 3.38
CA LEU A 158 3.00 17.56 2.33
C LEU A 158 4.47 17.75 1.94
N ARG A 159 5.05 18.94 2.12
CA ARG A 159 6.47 19.20 1.78
C ARG A 159 7.47 18.22 2.44
N PRO A 160 7.30 17.80 3.72
CA PRO A 160 8.25 16.87 4.34
C PRO A 160 8.31 15.49 3.66
N VAL A 161 7.22 15.08 3.02
CA VAL A 161 7.10 13.76 2.35
C VAL A 161 7.32 13.81 0.85
N GLU A 162 7.52 15.01 0.27
CA GLU A 162 7.88 15.19 -1.13
C GLU A 162 9.36 14.84 -1.34
N GLN A 163 9.65 13.55 -1.53
CA GLN A 163 11.01 13.05 -1.75
C GLN A 163 11.01 12.05 -2.91
N PRO A 164 11.46 12.45 -4.12
CA PRO A 164 11.55 11.56 -5.26
C PRO A 164 12.45 10.36 -4.99
N LEU A 165 12.10 9.20 -5.56
CA LEU A 165 12.89 7.99 -5.42
C LEU A 165 14.20 8.10 -6.23
N GLN A 166 15.34 8.02 -5.55
CA GLN A 166 16.67 8.05 -6.15
C GLN A 166 17.20 6.62 -6.32
N VAL A 167 17.24 6.13 -7.57
CA VAL A 167 17.69 4.77 -7.89
C VAL A 167 19.15 4.69 -8.36
N ALA A 168 19.90 5.80 -8.30
CA ALA A 168 21.31 5.86 -8.71
C ALA A 168 22.27 5.38 -7.60
N GLY A 169 23.49 4.97 -8.00
CA GLY A 169 24.57 4.61 -7.08
C GLY A 169 24.55 3.17 -6.57
N ARG A 170 23.61 2.34 -7.04
CA ARG A 170 23.48 0.91 -6.73
C ARG A 170 23.16 0.13 -8.01
N GLN A 171 23.69 -1.08 -8.13
CA GLN A 171 23.50 -1.91 -9.32
C GLN A 171 23.40 -3.40 -8.95
N PRO A 172 22.18 -3.97 -8.83
CA PRO A 172 20.88 -3.32 -9.02
C PRO A 172 20.42 -2.52 -7.79
N PHE A 173 19.70 -1.42 -8.02
CA PHE A 173 18.78 -0.87 -7.02
C PHE A 173 17.58 -1.81 -6.88
N VAL A 174 17.17 -2.17 -5.66
CA VAL A 174 16.20 -3.25 -5.40
C VAL A 174 14.96 -2.64 -4.78
N VAL A 175 13.85 -2.70 -5.51
CA VAL A 175 12.53 -2.21 -5.08
C VAL A 175 11.66 -3.41 -4.75
N LEU A 176 11.28 -3.56 -3.50
CA LEU A 176 10.28 -4.52 -3.06
C LEU A 176 8.92 -3.83 -3.01
N VAL A 177 7.99 -4.22 -3.88
CA VAL A 177 6.67 -3.60 -3.96
C VAL A 177 5.67 -4.39 -3.13
N VAL A 178 5.06 -3.74 -2.13
CA VAL A 178 4.14 -4.37 -1.18
C VAL A 178 2.80 -3.64 -1.15
N GLY A 179 1.78 -4.26 -0.52
CA GLY A 179 0.44 -3.70 -0.37
C GLY A 179 -0.64 -4.73 -0.61
N ILE A 180 -1.90 -4.33 -0.38
CA ILE A 180 -3.04 -5.26 -0.46
C ILE A 180 -3.43 -5.59 -1.91
N ASN A 181 -4.25 -6.61 -2.10
CA ASN A 181 -4.89 -6.90 -3.37
C ASN A 181 -5.79 -5.73 -3.81
N GLY A 182 -5.88 -5.49 -5.12
CA GLY A 182 -6.70 -4.40 -5.67
C GLY A 182 -6.09 -3.00 -5.57
N ALA A 183 -5.03 -2.80 -4.78
CA ALA A 183 -4.36 -1.48 -4.64
C ALA A 183 -3.58 -1.02 -5.88
N GLY A 184 -3.37 -1.91 -6.85
CA GLY A 184 -2.69 -1.60 -8.11
C GLY A 184 -1.17 -1.84 -8.10
N LYS A 185 -0.67 -2.81 -7.30
CA LYS A 185 0.76 -3.19 -7.24
C LYS A 185 1.36 -3.54 -8.61
N THR A 186 0.86 -4.58 -9.25
CA THR A 186 1.37 -5.08 -10.54
C THR A 186 1.26 -4.01 -11.64
N THR A 187 0.18 -3.22 -11.64
CA THR A 187 0.03 -2.07 -12.54
C THR A 187 1.10 -0.99 -12.27
N THR A 188 1.36 -0.67 -10.99
CA THR A 188 2.41 0.29 -10.60
C THR A 188 3.80 -0.21 -11.03
N ILE A 189 4.09 -1.50 -10.86
CA ILE A 189 5.34 -2.13 -11.31
C ILE A 189 5.51 -1.98 -12.82
N GLY A 190 4.46 -2.28 -13.60
CA GLY A 190 4.48 -2.12 -15.05
C GLY A 190 4.75 -0.68 -15.50
N LYS A 191 4.13 0.30 -14.83
CA LYS A 191 4.35 1.74 -15.09
C LYS A 191 5.76 2.19 -14.71
N LEU A 192 6.30 1.74 -13.57
CA LEU A 192 7.68 2.01 -13.16
C LEU A 192 8.70 1.39 -14.12
N ALA A 193 8.47 0.14 -14.54
CA ALA A 193 9.32 -0.54 -15.51
C ALA A 193 9.37 0.22 -16.84
N ARG A 194 8.21 0.68 -17.34
CA ARG A 194 8.14 1.53 -18.52
C ARG A 194 8.92 2.82 -18.33
N ARG A 195 8.66 3.53 -17.23
CA ARG A 195 9.32 4.81 -16.92
C ARG A 195 10.84 4.68 -16.91
N TRP A 196 11.38 3.71 -16.19
CA TRP A 196 12.83 3.53 -16.09
C TRP A 196 13.45 3.00 -17.38
N SER A 197 12.73 2.21 -18.16
CA SER A 197 13.13 1.82 -19.53
C SER A 197 13.18 3.03 -20.48
N ASP A 198 12.20 3.94 -20.40
CA ASP A 198 12.21 5.20 -21.15
C ASP A 198 13.38 6.12 -20.72
N GLU A 199 13.78 6.07 -19.44
CA GLU A 199 15.00 6.70 -18.90
C GLU A 199 16.30 5.93 -19.25
N LYS A 200 16.23 4.91 -20.11
CA LYS A 200 17.36 4.08 -20.58
C LYS A 200 18.08 3.27 -19.49
N ARG A 201 17.38 2.94 -18.40
CA ARG A 201 17.88 2.05 -17.35
C ARG A 201 17.60 0.59 -17.71
N ALA A 202 18.54 -0.30 -17.43
CA ALA A 202 18.34 -1.73 -17.53
C ALA A 202 17.46 -2.21 -16.35
N VAL A 203 16.19 -2.49 -16.63
CA VAL A 203 15.23 -2.96 -15.62
C VAL A 203 15.11 -4.48 -15.67
N MET A 204 14.86 -5.11 -14.52
CA MET A 204 14.43 -6.50 -14.40
C MET A 204 13.25 -6.60 -13.44
N LEU A 205 12.32 -7.51 -13.71
CA LEU A 205 11.15 -7.78 -12.87
C LEU A 205 11.24 -9.17 -12.22
N ALA A 206 10.73 -9.30 -10.99
CA ALA A 206 10.55 -10.57 -10.31
C ALA A 206 9.08 -10.82 -9.98
N ALA A 207 8.54 -11.95 -10.42
CA ALA A 207 7.16 -12.36 -10.20
C ALA A 207 6.99 -13.04 -8.84
N GLY A 208 7.02 -12.26 -7.75
CA GLY A 208 6.89 -12.78 -6.40
C GLY A 208 5.45 -12.94 -5.87
N ASP A 209 4.40 -12.52 -6.60
CA ASP A 209 3.01 -12.95 -6.33
C ASP A 209 2.77 -14.34 -6.92
N THR A 210 3.43 -15.35 -6.38
CA THR A 210 3.43 -16.73 -6.89
C THR A 210 2.12 -17.47 -6.61
N PHE A 211 1.32 -17.00 -5.66
CA PHE A 211 0.03 -17.60 -5.32
C PHE A 211 -1.02 -17.38 -6.41
N ARG A 212 -0.92 -16.27 -7.17
CA ARG A 212 -1.88 -15.91 -8.21
C ARG A 212 -1.25 -16.11 -9.58
N ALA A 213 -1.59 -17.22 -10.25
CA ALA A 213 -1.15 -17.45 -11.64
C ALA A 213 -1.44 -16.27 -12.57
N ALA A 214 -2.62 -15.65 -12.43
CA ALA A 214 -2.98 -14.45 -13.18
C ALA A 214 -2.06 -13.25 -12.91
N ALA A 215 -1.54 -13.08 -11.69
CA ALA A 215 -0.61 -11.99 -11.37
C ALA A 215 0.76 -12.21 -12.03
N VAL A 216 1.24 -13.46 -12.05
CA VAL A 216 2.47 -13.83 -12.76
C VAL A 216 2.33 -13.55 -14.27
N GLU A 217 1.25 -13.99 -14.90
CA GLU A 217 1.00 -13.76 -16.33
C GLU A 217 0.78 -12.27 -16.64
N GLN A 218 0.11 -11.54 -15.76
CA GLN A 218 -0.04 -10.09 -15.87
C GLN A 218 1.32 -9.38 -15.84
N LEU A 219 2.22 -9.77 -14.93
CA LEU A 219 3.56 -9.19 -14.85
C LEU A 219 4.42 -9.55 -16.07
N LYS A 220 4.31 -10.79 -16.58
CA LYS A 220 4.96 -11.19 -17.84
C LYS A 220 4.51 -10.35 -19.03
N THR A 221 3.19 -10.14 -19.16
CA THR A 221 2.62 -9.29 -20.21
C THR A 221 3.17 -7.85 -20.13
N TRP A 222 3.31 -7.29 -18.93
CA TRP A 222 3.97 -5.99 -18.73
C TRP A 222 5.45 -6.02 -19.10
N GLY A 223 6.16 -7.09 -18.78
CA GLY A 223 7.56 -7.31 -19.17
C GLY A 223 7.73 -7.34 -20.68
N GLU A 224 6.95 -8.16 -21.37
CA GLU A 224 6.94 -8.29 -22.84
C GLU A 224 6.65 -6.93 -23.50
N ARG A 225 5.60 -6.24 -23.05
CA ARG A 225 5.23 -4.91 -23.57
C ARG A 225 6.34 -3.86 -23.41
N ASN A 226 7.09 -3.94 -22.32
CA ASN A 226 8.16 -2.98 -22.02
C ASN A 226 9.55 -3.46 -22.48
N ALA A 227 9.65 -4.63 -23.12
CA ALA A 227 10.91 -5.31 -23.42
C ALA A 227 11.82 -5.48 -22.19
N VAL A 228 11.22 -5.78 -21.04
CA VAL A 228 11.89 -5.96 -19.74
C VAL A 228 11.85 -7.44 -19.35
N PRO A 229 13.00 -8.06 -19.00
CA PRO A 229 13.03 -9.46 -18.56
C PRO A 229 12.29 -9.67 -17.24
N VAL A 230 11.50 -10.75 -17.18
CA VAL A 230 10.75 -11.17 -15.99
C VAL A 230 11.27 -12.52 -15.50
N ILE A 231 11.64 -12.59 -14.23
CA ILE A 231 12.03 -13.82 -13.54
C ILE A 231 10.81 -14.39 -12.83
N SER A 232 10.49 -15.65 -13.10
CA SER A 232 9.33 -16.37 -12.57
C SER A 232 9.65 -17.86 -12.51
N GLN A 233 9.18 -18.53 -11.46
CA GLN A 233 9.23 -19.99 -11.33
C GLN A 233 7.84 -20.66 -11.49
N GLY A 234 6.79 -19.86 -11.76
CA GLY A 234 5.42 -20.35 -11.93
C GLY A 234 4.56 -20.21 -10.67
N GLN A 235 3.37 -20.79 -10.70
CA GLN A 235 2.42 -20.76 -9.59
C GLN A 235 2.93 -21.64 -8.43
N ASP A 236 2.60 -21.24 -7.19
CA ASP A 236 2.90 -21.96 -5.94
C ASP A 236 4.41 -22.12 -5.65
N ALA A 237 5.27 -21.43 -6.42
CA ALA A 237 6.68 -21.32 -6.11
C ALA A 237 6.91 -20.48 -4.83
N ASP A 238 8.03 -20.72 -4.16
CA ASP A 238 8.43 -19.92 -3.00
C ASP A 238 8.83 -18.50 -3.45
N ALA A 239 8.05 -17.48 -3.07
CA ALA A 239 8.29 -16.10 -3.49
C ALA A 239 9.71 -15.60 -3.14
N ALA A 240 10.22 -15.99 -1.97
CA ALA A 240 11.56 -15.63 -1.54
C ALA A 240 12.65 -16.25 -2.44
N SER A 241 12.43 -17.47 -2.95
CA SER A 241 13.32 -18.13 -3.90
C SER A 241 13.27 -17.46 -5.28
N VAL A 242 12.09 -17.09 -5.77
CA VAL A 242 11.94 -16.33 -7.03
C VAL A 242 12.70 -15.00 -6.97
N ILE A 243 12.55 -14.26 -5.88
CA ILE A 243 13.20 -12.96 -5.69
C ILE A 243 14.72 -13.11 -5.53
N PHE A 244 15.19 -14.17 -4.86
CA PHE A 244 16.61 -14.49 -4.76
C PHE A 244 17.25 -14.73 -6.13
N ASP A 245 16.63 -15.58 -6.95
CA ASP A 245 17.08 -15.87 -8.31
C ASP A 245 17.07 -14.62 -9.18
N ALA A 246 16.05 -13.77 -9.01
CA ALA A 246 15.96 -12.51 -9.72
C ALA A 246 17.08 -11.53 -9.35
N LEU A 247 17.46 -11.44 -8.07
CA LEU A 247 18.59 -10.61 -7.64
C LEU A 247 19.93 -11.14 -8.19
N GLN A 248 20.13 -12.45 -8.18
CA GLN A 248 21.32 -13.07 -8.79
C GLN A 248 21.38 -12.80 -10.30
N ALA A 249 20.26 -12.97 -11.01
CA ALA A 249 20.16 -12.70 -12.44
C ALA A 249 20.39 -11.20 -12.75
N ALA A 250 19.81 -10.31 -11.96
CA ALA A 250 19.98 -8.86 -12.11
C ALA A 250 21.45 -8.44 -11.96
N ARG A 251 22.17 -8.98 -10.96
CA ARG A 251 23.61 -8.76 -10.77
C ARG A 251 24.44 -9.31 -11.93
N SER A 252 24.17 -10.55 -12.34
CA SER A 252 24.90 -11.21 -13.43
C SER A 252 24.73 -10.48 -14.78
N ARG A 253 23.54 -9.94 -15.04
CA ARG A 253 23.20 -9.22 -16.28
C ARG A 253 23.47 -7.71 -16.21
N GLY A 254 24.00 -7.20 -15.09
CA GLY A 254 24.28 -5.77 -14.92
C GLY A 254 23.03 -4.88 -14.95
N ALA A 255 21.89 -5.37 -14.47
CA ALA A 255 20.66 -4.57 -14.41
C ALA A 255 20.84 -3.39 -13.42
N ASP A 256 20.32 -2.22 -13.79
CA ASP A 256 20.33 -1.02 -12.96
C ASP A 256 19.28 -1.10 -11.85
N VAL A 257 18.10 -1.68 -12.16
CA VAL A 257 16.97 -1.75 -11.22
C VAL A 257 16.30 -3.13 -11.28
N LEU A 258 16.06 -3.71 -10.10
CA LEU A 258 15.22 -4.88 -9.91
C LEU A 258 13.94 -4.46 -9.19
N ILE A 259 12.77 -4.76 -9.77
CA ILE A 259 11.47 -4.56 -9.14
C ILE A 259 10.85 -5.92 -8.83
N ALA A 260 10.59 -6.19 -7.55
CA ALA A 260 9.97 -7.42 -7.10
C ALA A 260 8.50 -7.19 -6.72
N ASP A 261 7.59 -7.91 -7.38
CA ASP A 261 6.18 -8.00 -6.97
C ASP A 261 6.03 -8.93 -5.75
N THR A 262 4.98 -8.75 -4.96
CA THR A 262 4.66 -9.61 -3.82
C THR A 262 3.17 -9.91 -3.74
N ALA A 263 2.80 -10.97 -3.03
CA ALA A 263 1.42 -11.22 -2.67
C ALA A 263 0.81 -10.06 -1.85
N GLY A 264 -0.52 -9.91 -1.89
CA GLY A 264 -1.26 -8.86 -1.18
C GLY A 264 -2.47 -9.33 -0.36
N ARG A 265 -2.52 -10.61 0.02
CA ARG A 265 -3.65 -11.19 0.76
C ARG A 265 -3.61 -10.82 2.24
N LEU A 266 -4.14 -9.65 2.58
CA LEU A 266 -4.16 -9.18 3.96
C LEU A 266 -5.04 -10.05 4.88
N HIS A 267 -6.09 -10.72 4.37
CA HIS A 267 -6.99 -11.55 5.17
C HIS A 267 -6.32 -12.78 5.81
N THR A 268 -5.10 -13.13 5.40
CA THR A 268 -4.24 -14.14 6.03
C THR A 268 -3.04 -13.48 6.72
N GLN A 269 -3.31 -12.46 7.57
CA GLN A 269 -2.31 -11.53 8.10
C GLN A 269 -1.02 -12.22 8.60
N GLY A 270 -1.09 -13.35 9.30
CA GLY A 270 0.11 -14.07 9.76
C GLY A 270 0.99 -14.57 8.61
N GLY A 271 0.41 -15.33 7.67
CA GLY A 271 1.18 -15.96 6.58
C GLY A 271 1.80 -14.96 5.60
N LEU A 272 1.08 -13.90 5.22
CA LEU A 272 1.62 -12.86 4.33
C LEU A 272 2.82 -12.16 4.97
N MET A 273 2.73 -11.88 6.26
CA MET A 273 3.75 -11.13 6.98
C MET A 273 5.02 -11.95 7.21
N ASP A 274 4.88 -13.24 7.51
CA ASP A 274 5.99 -14.18 7.59
C ASP A 274 6.71 -14.33 6.23
N GLU A 275 5.94 -14.37 5.14
CA GLU A 275 6.46 -14.44 3.78
C GLU A 275 7.27 -13.19 3.42
N LEU A 276 6.74 -12.00 3.66
CA LEU A 276 7.47 -10.76 3.38
C LEU A 276 8.71 -10.62 4.26
N GLY A 277 8.64 -11.01 5.54
CA GLY A 277 9.81 -11.08 6.41
C GLY A 277 10.87 -12.07 5.91
N LYS A 278 10.44 -13.22 5.34
CA LYS A 278 11.33 -14.19 4.70
C LYS A 278 12.01 -13.59 3.47
N ILE A 279 11.26 -12.91 2.59
CA ILE A 279 11.81 -12.23 1.40
C ILE A 279 12.90 -11.23 1.80
N ALA A 280 12.63 -10.37 2.79
CA ALA A 280 13.60 -9.39 3.27
C ALA A 280 14.88 -10.06 3.82
N ARG A 281 14.74 -11.14 4.60
CA ARG A 281 15.90 -11.92 5.12
C ARG A 281 16.71 -12.56 3.99
N VAL A 282 16.06 -13.04 2.93
CA VAL A 282 16.73 -13.69 1.80
C VAL A 282 17.49 -12.67 0.94
N LEU A 283 16.90 -11.51 0.67
CA LEU A 283 17.58 -10.39 0.00
C LEU A 283 18.85 -9.98 0.76
N LYS A 284 18.76 -9.86 2.09
CA LYS A 284 19.89 -9.50 2.97
C LYS A 284 21.08 -10.45 2.94
N LYS A 285 20.89 -11.71 2.50
CA LYS A 285 21.99 -12.68 2.34
C LYS A 285 22.88 -12.35 1.15
N LEU A 286 22.32 -11.77 0.10
CA LEU A 286 23.04 -11.38 -1.11
C LEU A 286 23.55 -9.95 -1.01
N ASP A 287 22.77 -9.07 -0.39
CA ASP A 287 23.06 -7.66 -0.26
C ASP A 287 22.59 -7.15 1.10
N ALA A 288 23.50 -6.74 1.98
CA ALA A 288 23.15 -6.31 3.33
C ALA A 288 22.20 -5.10 3.34
N ASP A 289 22.22 -4.29 2.28
CA ASP A 289 21.42 -3.08 2.12
C ASP A 289 20.10 -3.32 1.34
N ALA A 290 19.85 -4.54 0.83
CA ALA A 290 18.62 -4.86 0.12
C ALA A 290 17.48 -5.30 1.06
N PRO A 291 16.21 -5.00 0.71
CA PRO A 291 15.79 -4.12 -0.38
C PRO A 291 16.14 -2.64 -0.10
N HIS A 292 16.49 -1.92 -1.16
CA HIS A 292 16.89 -0.50 -1.09
C HIS A 292 15.68 0.43 -0.97
N GLU A 293 14.51 -0.01 -1.45
CA GLU A 293 13.21 0.61 -1.22
C GLU A 293 12.16 -0.47 -0.97
N VAL A 294 11.40 -0.33 0.11
CA VAL A 294 10.15 -1.07 0.33
C VAL A 294 9.00 -0.13 0.00
N LEU A 295 8.50 -0.26 -1.23
CA LEU A 295 7.53 0.65 -1.83
C LEU A 295 6.11 0.10 -1.62
N MET A 296 5.35 0.74 -0.72
CA MET A 296 3.98 0.32 -0.44
C MET A 296 2.99 1.02 -1.36
N VAL A 297 2.19 0.24 -2.08
CA VAL A 297 1.12 0.73 -2.95
C VAL A 297 -0.19 0.75 -2.18
N ILE A 298 -0.81 1.93 -2.15
CA ILE A 298 -2.02 2.25 -1.39
C ILE A 298 -3.11 2.67 -2.37
N ASP A 299 -4.31 2.17 -2.15
CA ASP A 299 -5.51 2.62 -2.85
C ASP A 299 -6.07 3.90 -2.20
N GLY A 300 -6.01 5.03 -2.90
CA GLY A 300 -6.51 6.32 -2.44
C GLY A 300 -8.04 6.39 -2.22
N THR A 301 -8.80 5.35 -2.60
CA THR A 301 -10.23 5.24 -2.31
C THR A 301 -10.52 4.64 -0.94
N THR A 302 -9.52 4.05 -0.27
CA THR A 302 -9.73 3.31 0.97
C THR A 302 -9.73 4.17 2.23
N GLY A 303 -9.33 5.44 2.15
CA GLY A 303 -9.41 6.39 3.27
C GLY A 303 -8.60 5.93 4.49
N GLN A 304 -9.19 5.99 5.68
CA GLN A 304 -8.54 5.55 6.93
C GLN A 304 -8.07 4.08 6.92
N ASN A 305 -8.63 3.21 6.08
CA ASN A 305 -8.12 1.84 5.94
C ASN A 305 -6.70 1.80 5.38
N ALA A 306 -6.29 2.78 4.57
CA ALA A 306 -4.91 2.90 4.12
C ALA A 306 -3.95 3.14 5.29
N VAL A 307 -4.37 3.98 6.25
CA VAL A 307 -3.57 4.35 7.42
C VAL A 307 -3.29 3.11 8.27
N SER A 308 -4.32 2.33 8.59
CA SER A 308 -4.16 1.09 9.36
C SER A 308 -3.28 0.07 8.64
N GLN A 309 -3.39 -0.04 7.31
CA GLN A 309 -2.52 -0.90 6.51
C GLN A 309 -1.06 -0.47 6.57
N VAL A 310 -0.75 0.82 6.36
CA VAL A 310 0.64 1.31 6.41
C VAL A 310 1.27 1.03 7.77
N ARG A 311 0.52 1.21 8.86
CA ARG A 311 0.98 0.88 10.21
C ARG A 311 1.41 -0.58 10.33
N GLN A 312 0.58 -1.51 9.86
CA GLN A 312 0.85 -2.95 9.90
C GLN A 312 2.07 -3.33 9.04
N PHE A 313 2.12 -2.90 7.78
CA PHE A 313 3.24 -3.22 6.90
C PHE A 313 4.56 -2.59 7.38
N ARG A 314 4.53 -1.36 7.89
CA ARG A 314 5.72 -0.68 8.41
C ARG A 314 6.36 -1.45 9.57
N GLN A 315 5.56 -2.01 10.48
CA GLN A 315 6.06 -2.79 11.61
C GLN A 315 6.82 -4.07 11.19
N ILE A 316 6.47 -4.63 10.03
CA ILE A 316 6.89 -5.98 9.65
C ILE A 316 8.01 -5.96 8.61
N VAL A 317 7.84 -5.14 7.56
CA VAL A 317 8.78 -5.11 6.42
C VAL A 317 9.60 -3.83 6.34
N GLY A 318 9.28 -2.84 7.17
CA GLY A 318 9.99 -1.55 7.17
C GLY A 318 9.74 -0.75 5.89
N VAL A 319 8.48 -0.41 5.62
CA VAL A 319 8.09 0.46 4.49
C VAL A 319 8.90 1.75 4.48
N THR A 320 9.52 2.08 3.34
CA THR A 320 10.40 3.26 3.17
C THR A 320 9.80 4.33 2.26
N GLY A 321 8.80 3.98 1.46
CA GLY A 321 8.11 4.94 0.59
C GLY A 321 6.74 4.45 0.15
N LEU A 322 5.91 5.40 -0.28
CA LEU A 322 4.51 5.20 -0.63
C LEU A 322 4.23 5.51 -2.10
N VAL A 323 3.28 4.77 -2.67
CA VAL A 323 2.57 5.11 -3.91
C VAL A 323 1.09 5.17 -3.61
N VAL A 324 0.43 6.29 -3.92
CA VAL A 324 -1.03 6.42 -3.75
C VAL A 324 -1.70 6.39 -5.11
N THR A 325 -2.51 5.36 -5.38
CA THR A 325 -3.19 5.15 -6.66
C THR A 325 -4.65 5.59 -6.60
N LYS A 326 -5.32 5.63 -7.77
CA LYS A 326 -6.76 5.91 -7.92
C LYS A 326 -7.21 7.27 -7.34
N LEU A 327 -6.34 8.28 -7.42
CA LEU A 327 -6.64 9.62 -6.88
C LEU A 327 -7.52 10.47 -7.82
N ASP A 328 -7.67 10.06 -9.08
CA ASP A 328 -8.42 10.75 -10.12
C ASP A 328 -9.95 10.66 -9.94
N GLY A 329 -10.47 9.60 -9.32
CA GLY A 329 -11.91 9.37 -9.16
C GLY A 329 -12.46 9.51 -7.73
N THR A 330 -11.60 9.77 -6.74
CA THR A 330 -11.96 9.55 -5.32
C THR A 330 -12.50 10.81 -4.63
N ALA A 331 -13.46 10.61 -3.71
CA ALA A 331 -13.82 11.61 -2.70
C ALA A 331 -12.86 11.61 -1.52
N LYS A 332 -12.09 10.52 -1.35
CA LYS A 332 -11.23 10.23 -0.20
C LYS A 332 -9.76 10.56 -0.44
N GLY A 333 -9.50 11.50 -1.38
CA GLY A 333 -8.14 11.89 -1.77
C GLY A 333 -7.35 12.58 -0.66
N GLY A 334 -8.02 12.98 0.43
CA GLY A 334 -7.40 13.56 1.62
C GLY A 334 -6.52 12.59 2.40
N VAL A 335 -6.63 11.28 2.17
CA VAL A 335 -5.80 10.25 2.83
C VAL A 335 -4.30 10.51 2.69
N VAL A 336 -3.87 11.19 1.61
CA VAL A 336 -2.47 11.60 1.39
C VAL A 336 -1.95 12.46 2.54
N PHE A 337 -2.77 13.38 3.08
CA PHE A 337 -2.42 14.23 4.21
C PHE A 337 -2.35 13.45 5.52
N ALA A 338 -3.30 12.53 5.74
CA ALA A 338 -3.29 11.67 6.92
C ALA A 338 -2.03 10.80 6.97
N LEU A 339 -1.66 10.20 5.85
CA LEU A 339 -0.44 9.39 5.71
C LEU A 339 0.83 10.21 5.94
N ALA A 340 0.88 11.42 5.38
CA ALA A 340 2.03 12.32 5.53
C ALA A 340 2.27 12.69 7.01
N ARG A 341 1.19 13.09 7.70
CA ARG A 341 1.24 13.48 9.11
C ARG A 341 1.58 12.31 10.03
N GLU A 342 0.92 11.16 9.87
CA GLU A 342 1.09 10.05 10.81
C GLU A 342 2.46 9.37 10.66
N PHE A 343 2.90 9.14 9.42
CA PHE A 343 4.07 8.28 9.19
C PHE A 343 5.33 9.04 8.81
N GLY A 344 5.21 10.24 8.23
CA GLY A 344 6.36 10.98 7.68
C GLY A 344 7.11 10.22 6.58
N LEU A 345 6.48 9.21 5.97
CA LEU A 345 7.10 8.40 4.91
C LEU A 345 7.07 9.17 3.59
N PRO A 346 8.16 9.16 2.81
CA PRO A 346 8.18 9.68 1.45
C PRO A 346 7.03 9.16 0.59
N ILE A 347 6.27 10.08 0.00
CA ILE A 347 5.35 9.74 -1.10
C ILE A 347 6.17 9.87 -2.37
N ARG A 348 6.49 8.73 -3.00
CA ARG A 348 7.36 8.70 -4.18
C ARG A 348 6.57 9.01 -5.44
N PHE A 349 5.38 8.41 -5.54
CA PHE A 349 4.55 8.48 -6.74
C PHE A 349 3.06 8.57 -6.40
N VAL A 350 2.30 9.08 -7.36
CA VAL A 350 0.84 9.04 -7.36
C VAL A 350 0.31 8.53 -8.69
N GLY A 351 -0.75 7.72 -8.63
CA GLY A 351 -1.49 7.24 -9.79
C GLY A 351 -2.73 8.10 -10.03
N LEU A 352 -2.76 8.78 -11.16
CA LEU A 352 -3.82 9.72 -11.56
C LEU A 352 -4.65 9.21 -12.76
N GLY A 353 -4.73 7.89 -12.93
CA GLY A 353 -5.46 7.24 -14.01
C GLY A 353 -4.87 5.89 -14.43
N GLU A 354 -5.46 5.31 -15.47
CA GLU A 354 -5.18 3.95 -15.94
C GLU A 354 -4.00 3.85 -16.91
N SER A 355 -3.74 4.90 -17.71
CA SER A 355 -2.71 4.87 -18.75
C SER A 355 -1.30 4.70 -18.17
N ALA A 356 -0.38 4.16 -18.97
CA ALA A 356 0.99 3.88 -18.51
C ALA A 356 1.73 5.14 -18.02
N THR A 357 1.38 6.31 -18.56
CA THR A 357 1.96 7.62 -18.23
C THR A 357 1.32 8.31 -17.03
N ASP A 358 0.33 7.66 -16.39
CA ASP A 358 -0.47 8.25 -15.31
C ASP A 358 0.14 8.08 -13.92
N LEU A 359 1.29 7.39 -13.84
CA LEU A 359 2.11 7.34 -12.63
C LEU A 359 3.08 8.53 -12.63
N ARG A 360 2.84 9.50 -11.74
CA ARG A 360 3.64 10.73 -11.63
C ARG A 360 4.50 10.69 -10.38
N VAL A 361 5.69 11.30 -10.44
CA VAL A 361 6.47 11.60 -9.23
C VAL A 361 5.64 12.55 -8.39
N PHE A 362 5.56 12.33 -7.09
CA PHE A 362 4.77 13.20 -6.23
C PHE A 362 5.37 14.61 -6.16
N GLU A 363 4.51 15.61 -6.36
CA GLU A 363 4.84 17.04 -6.29
C GLU A 363 3.75 17.69 -5.42
N ALA A 364 4.09 18.15 -4.19
CA ALA A 364 3.09 18.62 -3.24
C ALA A 364 2.33 19.84 -3.78
N ALA A 365 3.05 20.76 -4.42
CA ALA A 365 2.48 21.93 -5.08
C ALA A 365 1.43 21.53 -6.13
N ALA A 366 1.81 20.65 -7.07
CA ALA A 366 0.92 20.23 -8.14
C ALA A 366 -0.30 19.45 -7.63
N PHE A 367 -0.13 18.65 -6.57
CA PHE A 367 -1.22 17.94 -5.91
C PHE A 367 -2.22 18.90 -5.25
N VAL A 368 -1.76 19.81 -4.39
CA VAL A 368 -2.63 20.80 -3.72
C VAL A 368 -3.31 21.72 -4.75
N ASP A 369 -2.58 22.17 -5.77
CA ASP A 369 -3.11 23.02 -6.84
C ASP A 369 -4.13 22.31 -7.74
N GLY A 370 -4.14 20.97 -7.73
CA GLY A 370 -5.16 20.16 -8.39
C GLY A 370 -6.42 19.95 -7.55
N LEU A 371 -6.32 20.10 -6.22
CA LEU A 371 -7.44 19.98 -5.28
C LEU A 371 -8.20 21.30 -5.10
N LEU A 372 -7.51 22.42 -5.23
CA LEU A 372 -8.09 23.75 -5.04
C LEU A 372 -8.55 24.39 -6.36
N PRO A 373 -9.59 25.23 -6.35
CA PRO A 373 -10.02 25.96 -7.54
C PRO A 373 -8.93 26.92 -8.04
N ALA A 374 -8.78 27.04 -9.36
CA ALA A 374 -7.77 27.91 -9.98
C ALA A 374 -8.06 29.41 -9.82
N SER A 375 -9.34 29.77 -9.68
CA SER A 375 -9.82 31.12 -9.43
C SER A 375 -11.16 31.06 -8.70
N LEU A 376 -11.45 32.05 -7.86
CA LEU A 376 -12.77 32.21 -7.25
C LEU A 376 -13.74 32.81 -8.27
N GLY A 377 -14.92 32.20 -8.42
CA GLY A 377 -16.01 32.76 -9.23
C GLY A 377 -15.85 32.74 -10.75
N GLY A 378 -15.10 31.80 -11.34
CA GLY A 378 -14.91 31.68 -12.80
C GLY A 378 -15.69 30.51 -13.42
N GLU A 379 -16.52 30.80 -14.42
CA GLU A 379 -17.15 29.84 -15.33
C GLU A 379 -16.13 28.83 -15.87
N ALA A 380 -16.55 27.57 -16.02
CA ALA A 380 -15.80 26.60 -16.80
C ALA A 380 -15.49 27.22 -18.19
N PRO A 381 -14.26 27.11 -18.71
CA PRO A 381 -13.99 27.56 -20.07
C PRO A 381 -14.96 26.82 -20.98
N GLY A 382 -15.83 27.59 -21.65
CA GLY A 382 -16.77 27.06 -22.63
C GLY A 382 -16.01 26.19 -23.62
N HIS A 383 -16.45 24.94 -23.74
CA HIS A 383 -16.14 24.17 -24.93
C HIS A 383 -16.93 24.83 -26.06
N ASP A 384 -16.23 25.58 -26.91
CA ASP A 384 -16.69 25.96 -28.24
C ASP A 384 -17.02 24.69 -29.08
#